data_AF-A0A939HWY6-F1
#
_entry.id   AF-A0A939HWY6-F1
#
_cell.length_a   1.000
_cell.length_b   1.000
_cell.length_c   1.000
_cell.angle_alpha   90.00
_cell.angle_beta   90.00
_cell.angle_gamma   90.00
#
_symmetry.space_group_name_H-M   'P 1'
#
loop_
_entity.id
_entity.type
_entity.pdbx_description
1 polymer ?
#
loop_
_entity_poly.entity_id
_entity_poly.type
_entity_poly.pdbx_seq_one_letter_code
_entity_poly.pdbx_strand_id
1 'polypeptide(L)'
;MLKIRPGIILTTIAAMMFVTAAHGNPKVVPVVPNFQPDPLELTRGTSIGSSSNNCANLASEPNIVVQLTQDISSMRFILQSAVGQPILKIDGPNSIPCLMADGFSGGKIEVPGYWSQGTYSIYIGDRASGPQDYTLSISSQ
;
A
#
# COMPACT_ATOMS: atom_id res chain seq x y z
N MET A 1 -19.63 33.72 64.01
CA MET A 1 -19.61 33.65 62.53
C MET A 1 -18.20 33.36 62.07
N LEU A 2 -17.92 32.18 61.51
CA LEU A 2 -16.91 31.99 60.45
C LEU A 2 -17.15 30.62 59.80
N LYS A 3 -17.47 30.62 58.51
CA LYS A 3 -17.96 29.47 57.72
C LYS A 3 -16.76 28.87 56.98
N ILE A 4 -16.34 27.65 57.33
CA ILE A 4 -15.28 26.93 56.63
C ILE A 4 -15.90 26.27 55.38
N ARG A 5 -15.37 26.59 54.18
CA ARG A 5 -15.72 25.90 52.93
C ARG A 5 -14.62 24.90 52.59
N PRO A 6 -14.91 23.60 52.42
CA PRO A 6 -13.96 22.67 51.84
C PRO A 6 -14.07 22.73 50.32
N GLY A 7 -12.98 23.17 49.66
CA GLY A 7 -12.83 23.09 48.21
C GLY A 7 -12.45 21.68 47.80
N ILE A 8 -13.30 21.04 47.00
CA ILE A 8 -13.06 19.72 46.40
C ILE A 8 -12.05 19.88 45.26
N ILE A 9 -10.88 19.26 45.39
CA ILE A 9 -9.88 19.18 44.31
C ILE A 9 -10.29 18.03 43.40
N LEU A 10 -10.77 18.36 42.20
CA LEU A 10 -11.16 17.40 41.18
C LEU A 10 -9.91 17.02 40.34
N THR A 11 -9.30 15.88 40.62
CA THR A 11 -8.19 15.35 39.80
C THR A 11 -8.75 14.65 38.56
N THR A 12 -8.63 15.27 37.39
CA THR A 12 -8.97 14.66 36.10
C THR A 12 -7.86 13.72 35.66
N ILE A 13 -8.13 12.41 35.68
CA ILE A 13 -7.25 11.39 35.09
C ILE A 13 -7.50 11.41 33.58
N ALA A 14 -6.56 11.93 32.79
CA ALA A 14 -6.59 11.85 31.34
C ALA A 14 -6.23 10.42 30.91
N ALA A 15 -7.22 9.63 30.51
CA ALA A 15 -7.01 8.30 29.94
C ALA A 15 -6.43 8.44 28.53
N MET A 16 -5.15 8.11 28.36
CA MET A 16 -4.52 7.96 27.04
C MET A 16 -5.08 6.71 26.37
N MET A 17 -5.96 6.89 25.38
CA MET A 17 -6.43 5.79 24.54
C MET A 17 -5.33 5.43 23.54
N PHE A 18 -4.70 4.27 23.73
CA PHE A 18 -3.84 3.67 22.71
C PHE A 18 -4.74 3.14 21.59
N VAL A 19 -4.76 3.84 20.45
CA VAL A 19 -5.40 3.33 19.23
C VAL A 19 -4.48 2.24 18.68
N THR A 20 -4.83 0.98 18.90
CA THR A 20 -4.18 -0.12 18.21
C THR A 20 -4.66 -0.12 16.76
N ALA A 21 -3.75 0.11 15.81
CA ALA A 21 -4.03 -0.13 14.40
C ALA A 21 -4.33 -1.64 14.24
N ALA A 22 -5.55 -1.99 13.84
CA ALA A 22 -5.89 -3.35 13.52
C ALA A 22 -5.11 -3.77 12.26
N HIS A 23 -4.13 -4.66 12.43
CA HIS A 23 -3.40 -5.27 11.32
C HIS A 23 -4.28 -6.39 10.74
N GLY A 24 -4.95 -6.10 9.63
CA GLY A 24 -5.75 -7.08 8.90
C GLY A 24 -4.88 -7.91 7.96
N ASN A 25 -5.17 -9.20 7.82
CA ASN A 25 -4.51 -10.02 6.80
C ASN A 25 -4.64 -9.37 5.42
N PRO A 26 -3.60 -9.42 4.57
CA PRO A 26 -3.67 -8.82 3.25
C PRO A 26 -4.78 -9.46 2.42
N LYS A 27 -5.53 -8.62 1.70
CA LYS A 27 -6.56 -9.06 0.76
C LYS A 27 -5.92 -9.96 -0.29
N VAL A 28 -6.51 -11.14 -0.53
CA VAL A 28 -6.10 -12.05 -1.62
C VAL A 28 -7.04 -11.85 -2.81
N VAL A 29 -6.48 -11.64 -4.00
CA VAL A 29 -7.24 -11.45 -5.25
C VAL A 29 -6.85 -12.52 -6.26
N PRO A 30 -7.74 -13.47 -6.60
CA PRO A 30 -7.50 -14.39 -7.70
C PRO A 30 -7.63 -13.66 -9.04
N VAL A 31 -6.70 -13.91 -9.95
CA VAL A 31 -6.70 -13.35 -11.31
C VAL A 31 -6.50 -14.47 -12.31
N VAL A 32 -7.27 -14.40 -13.39
CA VAL A 32 -7.24 -15.35 -14.50
C VAL A 32 -6.93 -14.60 -15.80
N PRO A 33 -6.45 -15.29 -16.85
CA PRO A 33 -6.32 -14.68 -18.18
C PRO A 33 -7.65 -14.06 -18.65
N ASN A 34 -7.57 -12.93 -19.37
CA ASN A 34 -8.74 -12.17 -19.85
C ASN A 34 -9.68 -11.70 -18.74
N PHE A 35 -9.13 -11.33 -17.57
CA PHE A 35 -9.91 -10.75 -16.48
C PHE A 35 -10.73 -9.54 -16.94
N GLN A 36 -11.86 -9.31 -16.27
CA GLN A 36 -12.74 -8.16 -16.50
C GLN A 36 -13.16 -7.57 -15.15
N PRO A 37 -13.31 -6.23 -15.04
CA PRO A 37 -13.01 -5.23 -16.06
C PRO A 37 -11.50 -5.10 -16.36
N ASP A 38 -11.15 -4.48 -17.48
CA ASP A 38 -9.76 -4.09 -17.81
C ASP A 38 -9.68 -2.56 -18.01
N PRO A 39 -8.90 -1.83 -17.19
CA PRO A 39 -8.05 -2.31 -16.09
C PRO A 39 -8.85 -2.82 -14.89
N LEU A 40 -8.35 -3.89 -14.25
CA LEU A 40 -8.85 -4.39 -12.98
C LEU A 40 -8.13 -3.69 -11.84
N GLU A 41 -8.87 -2.93 -11.05
CA GLU A 41 -8.35 -2.35 -9.81
C GLU A 41 -8.20 -3.41 -8.72
N LEU A 42 -6.99 -3.57 -8.22
CA LEU A 42 -6.67 -4.53 -7.18
C LEU A 42 -6.93 -3.93 -5.79
N THR A 43 -6.43 -2.72 -5.57
CA THR A 43 -6.55 -2.00 -4.29
C THR A 43 -6.31 -0.49 -4.43
N ARG A 44 -6.85 0.26 -3.47
CA ARG A 44 -6.52 1.66 -3.17
C ARG A 44 -6.09 1.74 -1.72
N GLY A 45 -5.21 2.69 -1.41
CA GLY A 45 -4.80 2.91 -0.04
C GLY A 45 -3.93 4.15 0.09
N THR A 46 -3.39 4.31 1.29
CA THR A 46 -2.47 5.39 1.61
C THR A 46 -1.15 4.76 2.03
N SER A 47 -0.10 5.03 1.25
CA SER A 47 1.27 4.63 1.56
C SER A 47 1.86 5.62 2.56
N ILE A 48 2.79 5.16 3.40
CA ILE A 48 3.52 6.03 4.32
C ILE A 48 4.97 6.06 3.84
N GLY A 49 5.46 7.24 3.52
CA GLY A 49 6.86 7.46 3.15
C GLY A 49 7.65 8.20 4.23
N SER A 50 8.97 8.01 4.23
CA SER A 50 9.88 8.53 5.27
C SER A 50 10.90 9.56 4.77
N SER A 51 10.73 10.16 3.59
CA SER A 51 11.74 11.00 2.89
C SER A 51 13.03 10.26 2.47
N SER A 52 13.18 8.98 2.81
CA SER A 52 14.27 8.13 2.32
C SER A 52 14.10 7.77 0.84
N ASN A 53 15.21 7.78 0.08
CA ASN A 53 15.26 7.44 -1.33
C ASN A 53 15.51 5.93 -1.61
N ASN A 54 15.47 5.08 -0.58
CA ASN A 54 15.72 3.64 -0.69
C ASN A 54 14.43 2.79 -0.68
N CYS A 55 14.56 1.52 -1.01
CA CYS A 55 13.46 0.54 -0.99
C CYS A 55 13.08 0.07 0.43
N ALA A 56 13.53 0.77 1.47
CA ALA A 56 13.19 0.41 2.86
C ALA A 56 11.85 1.02 3.30
N ASN A 57 11.30 1.97 2.55
CA ASN A 57 10.01 2.61 2.84
C ASN A 57 8.81 1.82 2.31
N LEU A 58 8.84 0.50 2.45
CA LEU A 58 7.73 -0.37 2.07
C LEU A 58 6.85 -0.65 3.29
N ALA A 59 5.59 -0.99 3.06
CA ALA A 59 4.76 -1.59 4.09
C ALA A 59 5.45 -2.82 4.69
N SER A 60 5.34 -3.00 6.01
CA SER A 60 5.92 -4.14 6.74
C SER A 60 5.26 -5.48 6.38
N GLU A 61 4.03 -5.42 5.85
CA GLU A 61 3.26 -6.54 5.34
C GLU A 61 2.82 -6.23 3.90
N PRO A 62 2.50 -7.25 3.08
CA PRO A 62 1.98 -7.01 1.73
C PRO A 62 0.73 -6.11 1.78
N ASN A 63 0.65 -5.12 0.91
CA ASN A 63 -0.57 -4.32 0.75
C ASN A 63 -1.70 -5.15 0.13
N ILE A 64 -1.33 -6.12 -0.71
CA ILE A 64 -2.25 -7.04 -1.37
C ILE A 64 -1.50 -8.29 -1.81
N VAL A 65 -2.21 -9.42 -1.86
CA VAL A 65 -1.72 -10.66 -2.45
C VAL A 65 -2.54 -10.94 -3.71
N VAL A 66 -1.87 -11.17 -4.84
CA VAL A 66 -2.49 -11.55 -6.10
C VAL A 66 -2.18 -13.01 -6.38
N GLN A 67 -3.20 -13.81 -6.65
CA GLN A 67 -3.05 -15.22 -6.99
C GLN A 67 -3.37 -15.41 -8.47
N LEU A 68 -2.35 -15.60 -9.29
CA LEU A 68 -2.53 -15.97 -10.69
C LEU A 68 -2.80 -17.47 -10.75
N THR A 69 -3.99 -17.86 -11.22
CA THR A 69 -4.37 -19.28 -11.29
C THR A 69 -3.78 -19.99 -12.51
N GLN A 70 -3.30 -19.23 -13.49
CA GLN A 70 -2.65 -19.67 -14.72
C GLN A 70 -1.61 -18.62 -15.14
N ASP A 71 -0.71 -18.99 -16.04
CA ASP A 71 0.19 -18.03 -16.68
C ASP A 71 -0.61 -16.98 -17.47
N ILE A 72 -0.18 -15.72 -17.41
CA ILE A 72 -0.74 -14.62 -18.20
C ILE A 72 0.35 -14.06 -19.10
N SER A 73 0.17 -14.22 -20.40
CA SER A 73 1.20 -13.89 -21.40
C SER A 73 1.50 -12.40 -21.52
N SER A 74 0.51 -11.57 -21.25
CA SER A 74 0.62 -10.12 -21.36
C SER A 74 -0.26 -9.45 -20.32
N MET A 75 0.37 -9.02 -19.22
CA MET A 75 -0.28 -8.23 -18.17
C MET A 75 0.69 -7.16 -17.68
N ARG A 76 0.15 -6.00 -17.34
CA ARG A 76 0.88 -4.90 -16.75
C ARG A 76 0.33 -4.54 -15.40
N PHE A 77 1.17 -4.53 -14.37
CA PHE A 77 0.87 -3.84 -13.11
C PHE A 77 1.04 -2.34 -13.31
N ILE A 78 0.08 -1.57 -12.80
CA ILE A 78 0.08 -0.11 -12.86
C ILE A 78 -0.12 0.40 -11.42
N LEU A 79 0.90 1.06 -10.88
CA LEU A 79 0.81 1.78 -9.62
C LEU A 79 0.79 3.27 -9.92
N GLN A 80 -0.25 3.96 -9.47
CA GLN A 80 -0.39 5.40 -9.64
C GLN A 80 -0.57 6.08 -8.29
N SER A 81 0.20 7.13 -8.06
CA SER A 81 -0.06 8.11 -7.01
C SER A 81 -0.13 9.51 -7.64
N ALA A 82 -1.11 10.33 -7.23
CA ALA A 82 -1.28 11.67 -7.79
C ALA A 82 -0.20 12.65 -7.30
N VAL A 83 0.29 12.43 -6.08
CA VAL A 83 1.31 13.24 -5.42
C VAL A 83 2.27 12.27 -4.75
N GLY A 84 3.57 12.51 -4.88
CA GLY A 84 4.60 11.65 -4.28
C GLY A 84 5.43 10.91 -5.31
N GLN A 85 6.18 9.93 -4.83
CA GLN A 85 7.10 9.11 -5.62
C GLN A 85 6.94 7.66 -5.14
N PRO A 86 5.94 6.94 -5.67
CA PRO A 86 5.61 5.62 -5.18
C PRO A 86 6.75 4.63 -5.41
N ILE A 87 6.79 3.62 -4.55
CA ILE A 87 7.70 2.49 -4.60
C ILE A 87 6.87 1.22 -4.75
N LEU A 88 7.24 0.34 -5.68
CA LEU A 88 6.60 -0.93 -5.93
C LEU A 88 7.61 -2.07 -5.79
N LYS A 89 7.29 -3.06 -4.96
CA LYS A 89 7.98 -4.35 -4.90
C LYS A 89 6.97 -5.47 -5.07
N ILE A 90 7.33 -6.46 -5.88
CA ILE A 90 6.48 -7.63 -6.15
C ILE A 90 7.32 -8.88 -5.86
N ASP A 91 6.96 -9.63 -4.83
CA ASP A 91 7.58 -10.93 -4.55
C ASP A 91 6.72 -12.05 -5.15
N GLY A 92 7.34 -13.03 -5.81
CA GLY A 92 6.63 -14.13 -6.48
C GLY A 92 7.49 -14.80 -7.57
N PRO A 93 6.90 -15.66 -8.42
CA PRO A 93 7.61 -16.36 -9.51
C PRO A 93 8.43 -15.44 -10.43
N ASN A 94 7.86 -14.30 -10.84
CA ASN A 94 8.52 -13.27 -11.64
C ASN A 94 8.76 -12.01 -10.79
N SER A 95 9.50 -12.17 -9.69
CA SER A 95 9.69 -11.10 -8.71
C SER A 95 10.29 -9.82 -9.29
N ILE A 96 9.78 -8.68 -8.83
CA ILE A 96 10.31 -7.34 -9.09
C ILE A 96 10.87 -6.80 -7.77
N PRO A 97 12.20 -6.70 -7.65
CA PRO A 97 12.83 -6.47 -6.35
C PRO A 97 12.48 -5.10 -5.75
N CYS A 98 12.45 -4.05 -6.57
CA CYS A 98 12.02 -2.71 -6.19
C CYS A 98 12.04 -1.82 -7.44
N LEU A 99 10.94 -1.11 -7.67
CA LEU A 99 10.82 -0.05 -8.66
C LEU A 99 10.32 1.21 -8.00
N MET A 100 10.79 2.35 -8.47
CA MET A 100 10.48 3.65 -7.90
C MET A 100 10.12 4.57 -9.06
N ALA A 101 9.05 5.34 -8.91
CA ALA A 101 8.69 6.32 -9.91
C ALA A 101 9.81 7.36 -10.02
N ASP A 102 10.18 7.72 -11.25
CA ASP A 102 11.05 8.87 -11.47
C ASP A 102 10.26 10.18 -11.40
N GLY A 103 10.97 11.31 -11.35
CA GLY A 103 10.35 12.64 -11.28
C GLY A 103 9.60 13.07 -12.56
N PHE A 104 9.67 12.29 -13.63
CA PHE A 104 9.05 12.59 -14.92
C PHE A 104 7.80 11.74 -15.19
N SER A 105 7.64 10.62 -14.47
CA SER A 105 6.57 9.64 -14.64
C SER A 105 5.23 10.07 -14.03
N GLY A 106 5.18 11.24 -13.38
CA GLY A 106 3.96 11.76 -12.75
C GLY A 106 3.40 10.81 -11.68
N GLY A 107 4.28 10.20 -10.87
CA GLY A 107 3.89 9.27 -9.82
C GLY A 107 3.38 7.91 -10.32
N LYS A 108 3.69 7.54 -11.57
CA LYS A 108 3.30 6.26 -12.17
C LYS A 108 4.46 5.27 -12.23
N ILE A 109 4.19 4.01 -11.90
CA ILE A 109 5.04 2.85 -12.20
C ILE A 109 4.23 1.87 -13.04
N GLU A 110 4.83 1.39 -14.14
CA GLU A 110 4.26 0.38 -15.01
C GLU A 110 5.21 -0.80 -15.15
N VAL A 111 4.70 -2.00 -14.90
CA VAL A 111 5.47 -3.25 -15.02
C VAL A 111 4.77 -4.20 -15.99
N PRO A 112 4.98 -4.05 -17.30
CA PRO A 112 4.46 -4.98 -18.30
C PRO A 112 5.28 -6.29 -18.30
N GLY A 113 4.63 -7.40 -18.63
CA GLY A 113 5.36 -8.65 -18.84
C GLY A 113 4.47 -9.88 -19.01
N TYR A 114 5.15 -11.01 -19.18
CA TYR A 114 4.62 -12.33 -18.95
C TYR A 114 4.70 -12.63 -17.44
N TRP A 115 3.64 -13.20 -16.88
CA TRP A 115 3.55 -13.54 -15.46
C TRP A 115 3.15 -15.00 -15.29
N SER A 116 4.00 -15.80 -14.67
CA SER A 116 3.73 -17.21 -14.39
C SER A 116 2.63 -17.37 -13.34
N GLN A 117 1.91 -18.48 -13.40
CA GLN A 117 1.02 -18.95 -12.36
C GLN A 117 1.72 -18.91 -10.99
N GLY A 118 1.03 -18.41 -9.97
CA GLY A 118 1.54 -18.39 -8.61
C GLY A 118 0.97 -17.28 -7.75
N THR A 119 1.52 -17.17 -6.54
CA THR A 119 1.14 -16.16 -5.55
C THR A 119 2.15 -15.02 -5.57
N TYR A 120 1.64 -13.80 -5.66
CA TYR A 120 2.40 -12.56 -5.70
C TYR A 120 2.06 -11.69 -4.50
N SER A 121 3.04 -11.40 -3.66
CA SER A 121 2.90 -10.44 -2.56
C SER A 121 3.37 -9.07 -3.04
N ILE A 122 2.48 -8.08 -3.00
CA ILE A 122 2.75 -6.75 -3.53
C ILE A 122 2.90 -5.77 -2.36
N TYR A 123 4.03 -5.07 -2.35
CA TYR A 123 4.38 -4.08 -1.36
C TYR A 123 4.47 -2.70 -2.01
N ILE A 124 3.85 -1.73 -1.36
CA ILE A 124 3.74 -0.35 -1.82
C ILE A 124 4.30 0.55 -0.74
N GLY A 125 5.08 1.52 -1.19
CA GLY A 125 5.71 2.55 -0.38
C GLY A 125 5.71 3.88 -1.08
N ASP A 126 6.30 4.90 -0.44
CA ASP A 126 6.56 6.19 -1.08
C ASP A 126 7.86 6.81 -0.56
N ARG A 127 8.53 7.61 -1.39
CA ARG A 127 9.69 8.40 -0.96
C ARG A 127 9.30 9.76 -0.40
N ALA A 128 8.14 10.29 -0.76
CA ALA A 128 7.64 11.54 -0.19
C ALA A 128 7.43 11.40 1.32
N SER A 129 7.65 12.48 2.05
CA SER A 129 7.34 12.51 3.47
C SER A 129 5.83 12.47 3.68
N GLY A 130 5.38 11.60 4.58
CA GLY A 130 3.99 11.53 4.99
C GLY A 130 3.11 10.63 4.12
N PRO A 131 1.79 10.64 4.37
CA PRO A 131 0.86 9.74 3.70
C PRO A 131 0.62 10.15 2.23
N GLN A 132 0.70 9.20 1.29
CA GLN A 132 0.39 9.42 -0.12
C GLN A 132 -0.63 8.39 -0.63
N ASP A 133 -1.73 8.88 -1.18
CA ASP A 133 -2.77 8.01 -1.74
C ASP A 133 -2.30 7.36 -3.03
N TYR A 134 -2.68 6.11 -3.23
CA TYR A 134 -2.34 5.33 -4.42
C TYR A 134 -3.50 4.48 -4.91
N THR A 135 -3.42 4.11 -6.18
CA THR A 135 -4.22 3.05 -6.80
C THR A 135 -3.27 2.03 -7.45
N LEU A 136 -3.49 0.75 -7.17
CA LEU A 136 -2.83 -0.36 -7.87
C LEU A 136 -3.87 -1.09 -8.73
N SER A 137 -3.58 -1.24 -10.01
CA SER A 137 -4.37 -1.99 -10.96
C SER A 137 -3.52 -2.92 -11.81
N ILE A 138 -4.18 -3.83 -12.52
CA ILE A 138 -3.61 -4.61 -13.61
C ILE A 138 -4.40 -4.37 -14.89
N SER A 139 -3.73 -4.48 -16.02
CA SER A 139 -4.34 -4.34 -17.35
C SER A 139 -3.74 -5.37 -18.31
N SER A 140 -4.53 -5.91 -19.22
CA SER A 140 -3.97 -6.64 -20.36
C SER A 140 -3.37 -5.63 -21.35
N GLN A 141 -2.35 -6.03 -22.10
CA GLN A 141 -1.81 -5.16 -23.18
C GLN A 141 -2.59 -5.34 -24.47
#